data_AF-A0A259HG03-F1
#
_entry.id   AF-A0A259HG03-F1
#
_cell.length_a   1.000
_cell.length_b   1.000
_cell.length_c   1.000
_cell.angle_alpha   90.00
_cell.angle_beta   90.00
_cell.angle_gamma   90.00
#
_symmetry.space_group_name_H-M   'P 1'
#
loop_
_entity.id
_entity.type
_entity.pdbx_description
1 polymer ?
#
loop_
_entity_poly.entity_id
_entity_poly.type
_entity_poly.pdbx_seq_one_letter_code
_entity_poly.pdbx_strand_id
1 'polypeptide(L)'
;GATVRYCILVTNPGTLAANDVYVTDTLPSSLTYLAGTARSGTTCAAATTVEDDNATGIDEADPIGISFSGTTLTGHAASLASGASFAMIFNALVN
;
A
#
# COMPACT_ATOMS: atom_id res chain seq x y z
N GLY A 1 0.10 -23.21 2.87
CA GLY A 1 0.54 -22.42 1.71
C GLY A 1 1.93 -21.86 1.92
N ALA A 2 2.61 -21.50 0.83
CA ALA A 2 3.79 -20.63 0.88
C ALA A 2 3.37 -19.17 1.14
N THR A 3 4.24 -18.38 1.76
CA THR A 3 4.04 -16.94 1.92
C THR A 3 4.75 -16.18 0.82
N VAL A 4 4.02 -15.29 0.15
CA VAL A 4 4.56 -14.39 -0.87
C VAL A 4 4.53 -12.98 -0.31
N ARG A 5 5.64 -12.26 -0.42
CA ARG A 5 5.73 -10.84 -0.09
C ARG A 5 5.50 -10.03 -1.35
N TYR A 6 4.50 -9.15 -1.31
CA TYR A 6 4.18 -8.21 -2.38
C TYR A 6 4.79 -6.84 -2.12
N CYS A 7 5.09 -6.14 -3.21
CA CYS A 7 5.33 -4.70 -3.18
C CYS A 7 4.66 -4.04 -4.38
N ILE A 8 3.92 -2.97 -4.11
CA ILE A 8 3.39 -2.05 -5.12
C ILE A 8 4.12 -0.73 -4.94
N LEU A 9 4.86 -0.32 -5.98
CA LEU A 9 5.58 0.96 -6.00
C LEU A 9 4.86 1.90 -6.97
N VAL A 10 4.45 3.05 -6.48
CA VAL A 10 3.81 4.12 -7.26
C VAL A 10 4.76 5.28 -7.36
N THR A 11 4.99 5.77 -8.57
CA THR A 11 5.88 6.91 -8.85
C THR A 11 5.11 7.97 -9.60
N ASN A 12 5.32 9.24 -9.26
CA ASN A 12 4.85 10.38 -10.06
C ASN A 12 5.99 10.88 -10.96
N PRO A 13 6.04 10.48 -12.24
CA PRO A 13 7.06 10.97 -13.18
C PRO A 13 6.73 12.37 -13.74
N GLY A 14 5.57 12.94 -13.41
CA GLY A 14 5.15 14.26 -13.85
C GLY A 14 5.98 15.37 -13.23
N THR A 15 5.85 16.57 -13.80
CA THR A 15 6.54 17.80 -13.33
C THR A 15 5.77 18.56 -12.25
N LEU A 16 4.55 18.12 -11.96
CA LEU A 16 3.66 18.69 -10.94
C LEU A 16 3.29 17.62 -9.91
N ALA A 17 2.90 18.05 -8.72
CA ALA A 17 2.38 17.14 -7.71
C ALA A 17 1.05 16.51 -8.18
N ALA A 18 0.95 15.19 -8.06
CA ALA A 18 -0.31 14.48 -8.16
C ALA A 18 -1.02 14.60 -6.82
N ASN A 19 -2.30 14.95 -6.83
CA ASN A 19 -3.10 15.06 -5.60
C ASN A 19 -4.13 13.94 -5.60
N ASP A 20 -4.46 13.45 -4.41
CA ASP A 20 -5.50 12.46 -4.19
C ASP A 20 -5.30 11.19 -5.04
N VAL A 21 -4.14 10.56 -4.85
CA VAL A 21 -3.72 9.37 -5.60
C VAL A 21 -4.30 8.13 -4.93
N TYR A 22 -5.04 7.32 -5.68
CA TYR A 22 -5.57 6.04 -5.23
C TYR A 22 -4.98 4.88 -6.01
N VAL A 23 -4.81 3.75 -5.32
CA VAL A 23 -4.39 2.47 -5.90
C VAL A 23 -5.34 1.41 -5.41
N THR A 24 -5.80 0.55 -6.31
CA THR A 24 -6.62 -0.62 -5.95
C THR A 24 -5.99 -1.88 -6.53
N ASP A 25 -5.92 -2.92 -5.70
CA ASP A 25 -5.43 -4.25 -6.11
C ASP A 25 -6.34 -5.33 -5.51
N THR A 26 -6.99 -6.11 -6.38
CA THR A 26 -7.87 -7.21 -5.95
C THR A 26 -7.10 -8.53 -6.03
N LEU A 27 -6.82 -9.12 -4.87
CA LEU A 27 -6.16 -10.40 -4.80
C LEU A 27 -7.04 -11.51 -5.39
N PRO A 28 -6.49 -12.37 -6.29
CA PRO A 28 -7.20 -13.54 -6.79
C PRO A 28 -7.48 -14.54 -5.66
N SER A 29 -8.46 -15.43 -5.86
CA SER A 29 -8.88 -16.42 -4.87
C SER A 29 -7.80 -17.44 -4.46
N SER A 30 -6.74 -17.58 -5.26
CA SER A 30 -5.56 -18.37 -4.93
C SER A 30 -4.68 -17.73 -3.85
N LEU A 31 -4.95 -16.48 -3.47
CA LEU A 31 -4.18 -15.72 -2.49
C LEU A 31 -5.07 -15.23 -1.35
N THR A 32 -4.52 -15.23 -0.15
CA THR A 32 -5.16 -14.66 1.04
C THR A 32 -4.22 -13.70 1.72
N TYR A 33 -4.65 -12.45 1.90
CA TYR A 33 -3.89 -11.45 2.64
C TYR A 33 -3.61 -11.92 4.07
N LEU A 34 -2.37 -11.73 4.53
CA LEU A 34 -1.96 -11.97 5.91
C LEU A 34 -2.06 -10.68 6.72
N ALA A 35 -3.16 -10.52 7.46
CA ALA A 35 -3.44 -9.33 8.28
C ALA A 35 -2.27 -8.91 9.20
N GLY A 36 -2.12 -7.60 9.39
CA GLY A 36 -1.05 -6.98 10.19
C GLY A 36 0.32 -7.01 9.52
N THR A 37 0.39 -7.25 8.21
CA THR A 37 1.65 -7.23 7.46
C THR A 37 1.76 -6.06 6.48
N ALA A 38 0.70 -5.28 6.32
CA ALA A 38 0.71 -4.07 5.53
C ALA A 38 1.70 -3.05 6.10
N ARG A 39 2.53 -2.49 5.21
CA ARG A 39 3.43 -1.38 5.54
C ARG A 39 3.56 -0.42 4.37
N SER A 40 3.72 0.86 4.70
CA SER A 40 3.98 1.93 3.74
C SER A 40 5.40 2.50 3.87
N GLY A 41 5.84 3.20 2.83
CA GLY A 41 7.09 3.97 2.81
C GLY A 41 7.39 4.55 1.44
N THR A 42 8.58 5.10 1.23
CA THR A 42 8.94 5.73 -0.06
C THR A 42 9.39 4.71 -1.13
N THR A 43 9.84 3.53 -0.70
CA THR A 43 10.27 2.42 -1.57
C THR A 43 9.92 1.08 -0.92
N CYS A 44 9.91 -0.02 -1.70
CA CYS A 44 9.67 -1.37 -1.17
C CYS A 44 10.61 -1.77 -0.03
N ALA A 45 11.86 -1.29 -0.07
CA ALA A 45 12.88 -1.59 0.93
C ALA A 45 12.74 -0.70 2.18
N ALA A 46 12.25 0.52 2.01
CA ALA A 46 12.03 1.49 3.08
C ALA A 46 10.59 1.50 3.62
N ALA A 47 9.76 0.52 3.22
CA ALA A 47 8.40 0.39 3.72
C ALA A 47 8.38 -0.18 5.14
N THR A 48 8.52 0.71 6.12
CA THR A 48 8.63 0.36 7.54
C THR A 48 7.49 0.90 8.39
N THR A 49 6.72 1.87 7.89
CA THR A 49 5.53 2.36 8.60
C THR A 49 4.52 1.24 8.64
N VAL A 50 4.02 0.93 9.83
CA VAL A 50 2.99 -0.09 10.01
C VAL A 50 1.65 0.55 9.70
N GLU A 51 0.84 -0.17 8.93
CA GLU A 51 -0.54 0.18 8.62
C GLU A 51 -1.44 -0.84 9.34
N ASP A 52 -2.55 -0.37 9.90
CA ASP A 52 -3.46 -1.19 10.69
C ASP A 52 -4.59 -1.87 9.87
N ASP A 53 -4.42 -1.91 8.54
CA ASP A 53 -5.29 -2.50 7.52
C ASP A 53 -6.66 -1.81 7.35
N ASN A 54 -6.90 -0.67 8.02
CA ASN A 54 -8.13 0.10 7.84
C ASN A 54 -7.85 1.48 7.18
N ALA A 55 -8.82 2.39 7.24
CA ALA A 55 -8.74 3.71 6.59
C ALA A 55 -9.05 4.84 7.59
N THR A 56 -8.84 4.59 8.88
CA THR A 56 -9.24 5.42 10.00
C THR A 56 -8.24 5.32 11.16
N GLY A 57 -7.57 6.42 11.51
CA GLY A 57 -6.58 6.34 12.57
C GLY A 57 -5.51 7.41 12.51
N ILE A 58 -4.44 7.17 13.26
CA ILE A 58 -3.26 8.05 13.36
C ILE A 58 -2.19 7.62 12.34
N ASP A 59 -2.20 6.37 11.91
CA ASP A 59 -1.35 5.84 10.85
C ASP A 59 -1.71 6.43 9.47
N GLU A 60 -2.96 6.81 9.23
CA GLU A 60 -3.36 7.65 8.08
C GLU A 60 -3.06 9.14 8.26
N ALA A 61 -2.35 9.53 9.34
CA ALA A 61 -1.77 10.86 9.48
C ALA A 61 -0.38 10.95 8.83
N ASP A 62 0.20 9.82 8.41
CA ASP A 62 1.28 9.83 7.44
C ASP A 62 0.71 10.00 6.01
N PRO A 63 1.52 10.38 5.01
CA PRO A 63 0.99 10.75 3.69
C PRO A 63 0.30 9.61 2.94
N ILE A 64 0.39 8.35 3.40
CA ILE A 64 0.00 7.13 2.69
C ILE A 64 -0.89 6.25 3.58
N GLY A 65 -2.18 6.11 3.27
CA GLY A 65 -3.05 5.14 3.94
C GLY A 65 -3.13 3.81 3.17
N ILE A 66 -3.12 2.69 3.88
CA ILE A 66 -3.39 1.36 3.30
C ILE A 66 -4.57 0.67 4.01
N SER A 67 -5.59 0.29 3.24
CA SER A 67 -6.73 -0.49 3.74
C SER A 67 -6.92 -1.81 2.99
N PHE A 68 -7.42 -2.83 3.69
CA PHE A 68 -7.88 -4.08 3.09
C PHE A 68 -9.38 -4.30 3.36
N SER A 69 -10.15 -4.46 2.29
CA SER A 69 -11.56 -4.85 2.36
C SER A 69 -11.79 -6.15 1.60
N GLY A 70 -11.98 -7.24 2.35
CA GLY A 70 -12.08 -8.59 1.79
C GLY A 70 -10.77 -9.01 1.13
N THR A 71 -10.75 -9.05 -0.20
CA THR A 71 -9.56 -9.38 -1.02
C THR A 71 -8.95 -8.15 -1.70
N THR A 72 -9.52 -6.97 -1.50
CA THR A 72 -9.10 -5.75 -2.18
C THR A 72 -8.26 -4.89 -1.27
N LEU A 73 -7.01 -4.65 -1.67
CA LEU A 73 -6.13 -3.61 -1.15
C LEU A 73 -6.56 -2.27 -1.76
N THR A 74 -6.66 -1.23 -0.93
CA THR A 74 -6.74 0.16 -1.36
C THR A 74 -5.63 0.98 -0.71
N GLY A 75 -4.80 1.61 -1.53
CA GLY A 75 -3.82 2.60 -1.10
C GLY A 75 -4.30 4.01 -1.43
N HIS A 76 -4.04 4.96 -0.53
CA HIS A 76 -4.34 6.37 -0.73
C HIS A 76 -3.13 7.23 -0.40
N ALA A 77 -2.82 8.21 -1.24
CA ALA A 77 -1.86 9.25 -0.93
C ALA A 77 -2.46 10.62 -1.21
N ALA A 78 -2.56 11.48 -0.19
CA ALA A 78 -3.16 12.81 -0.33
C ALA A 78 -2.42 13.68 -1.36
N SER A 79 -1.09 13.54 -1.43
CA SER A 79 -0.28 14.17 -2.47
C SER A 79 1.00 13.39 -2.73
N LEU A 80 1.42 13.33 -3.99
CA LEU A 80 2.66 12.74 -4.44
C LEU A 80 3.43 13.78 -5.29
N ALA A 81 4.49 14.33 -4.72
CA ALA A 81 5.30 15.37 -5.37
C ALA A 81 5.92 14.88 -6.70
N SER A 82 6.30 15.83 -7.56
CA SER A 82 7.04 15.56 -8.79
C SER A 82 8.31 14.74 -8.50
N GLY A 83 8.45 13.58 -9.12
CA GLY A 83 9.59 12.67 -8.95
C GLY A 83 9.57 11.86 -7.64
N ALA A 84 8.54 11.99 -6.81
CA ALA A 84 8.40 11.19 -5.59
C ALA A 84 7.74 9.84 -5.86
N SER A 85 7.93 8.91 -4.93
CA SER A 85 7.30 7.60 -4.92
C SER A 85 6.79 7.24 -3.53
N PHE A 86 5.78 6.38 -3.51
CA PHE A 86 5.40 5.64 -2.31
C PHE A 86 5.25 4.16 -2.65
N ALA A 87 5.40 3.33 -1.63
CA ALA A 87 5.35 1.90 -1.73
C ALA A 87 4.43 1.33 -0.67
N MET A 88 3.76 0.25 -1.04
CA MET A 88 2.89 -0.55 -0.19
C MET A 88 3.40 -1.97 -0.24
N ILE A 89 3.69 -2.56 0.92
CA ILE A 89 4.07 -3.97 1.02
C ILE A 89 3.09 -4.70 1.90
N PHE A 90 2.88 -5.98 1.60
CA PHE A 90 2.07 -6.88 2.41
C PHE A 90 2.46 -8.33 2.11
N ASN A 91 2.08 -9.25 2.98
CA ASN A 91 2.25 -10.68 2.75
C ASN A 91 0.91 -11.32 2.39
N ALA A 92 0.96 -12.33 1.51
CA ALA A 92 -0.19 -13.18 1.21
C ALA A 92 0.19 -14.65 1.28
N LEU A 93 -0.77 -15.49 1.64
CA LEU A 93 -0.67 -16.95 1.63
C LEU A 93 -1.17 -17.49 0.29
N VAL A 94 -0.44 -18.45 -0.29
CA VAL A 94 -0.92 -19.25 -1.43
C VAL A 94 -1.81 -20.37 -0.91
N ASN A 95 -3.05 -20.42 -1.40
CA ASN A 95 -4.07 -21.41 -1.00
C ASN A 95 -3.83 -22.79 -1.62
#